data_AF-A0A5E4NDY2-F1
#
_entry.id   AF-A0A5E4NDY2-F1
#
_cell.length_a   1.000
_cell.length_b   1.000
_cell.length_c   1.000
_cell.angle_alpha   90.00
_cell.angle_beta   90.00
_cell.angle_gamma   90.00
#
_symmetry.space_group_name_H-M   'P 1'
#
loop_
_entity.id
_entity.type
_entity.pdbx_description
1 polymer ?
#
loop_
_entity_poly.entity_id
_entity_poly.type
_entity_poly.pdbx_seq_one_letter_code
_entity_poly.pdbx_strand_id
1 'polypeptide(L)' 'LLVIGKSKTPRCFKNVKNLRVDYKSNKKAWMTGDIISDSLKEWDKQLVKEKRHILLTV' A
#
# COMPACT_ATOMS: atom_id res chain seq x y z
N LEU A 1 -1.48 6.61 -2.25
CA LEU A 1 -2.20 6.51 -0.96
C LEU A 1 -2.58 5.05 -0.75
N LEU A 2 -2.10 4.43 0.33
CA LEU A 2 -2.44 3.06 0.70
C LEU A 2 -3.72 3.05 1.53
N VAL A 3 -4.69 2.22 1.14
CA VAL A 3 -5.96 2.02 1.86
C VAL A 3 -6.08 0.55 2.25
N ILE A 4 -6.31 0.30 3.54
CA ILE A 4 -6.49 -1.05 4.06
C ILE A 4 -7.95 -1.25 4.44
N GLY A 5 -8.56 -2.31 3.93
CA GLY A 5 -9.95 -2.65 4.27
C GLY A 5 -10.12 -4.12 4.62
N LYS A 6 -11.33 -4.46 5.11
CA LYS A 6 -11.64 -5.82 5.56
C LYS A 6 -11.90 -6.79 4.41
N SER A 7 -12.67 -6.34 3.43
CA SER A 7 -13.12 -7.16 2.31
C SER A 7 -12.08 -7.20 1.20
N LYS A 8 -11.90 -8.35 0.54
CA LYS A 8 -11.09 -8.42 -0.69
C LYS A 8 -11.71 -7.61 -1.83
N THR A 9 -13.04 -7.60 -1.90
CA THR A 9 -13.82 -6.90 -2.93
C THR A 9 -14.89 -6.05 -2.24
N PRO A 10 -14.56 -4.81 -1.84
CA PRO A 10 -15.53 -3.93 -1.20
C PRO A 10 -16.58 -3.47 -2.21
N ARG A 11 -17.85 -3.40 -1.78
CA ARG A 11 -18.97 -3.02 -2.64
C ARG A 11 -18.83 -1.60 -3.21
N CYS A 12 -18.13 -0.71 -2.51
CA CYS A 12 -17.88 0.66 -2.98
C CYS A 12 -16.95 0.74 -4.20
N PHE A 13 -16.16 -0.30 -4.49
CA PHE A 13 -15.33 -0.37 -5.69
C PHE A 13 -15.99 -1.14 -6.84
N LYS A 14 -17.25 -1.54 -6.67
CA LYS A 14 -18.01 -2.19 -7.75
C LYS A 14 -18.12 -1.22 -8.93
N ASN A 15 -17.71 -1.66 -10.11
CA ASN A 15 -17.67 -0.89 -11.36
C ASN A 15 -16.64 0.25 -11.43
N VAL A 16 -15.71 0.34 -10.46
CA VAL A 16 -14.59 1.28 -10.55
C VAL A 16 -13.53 0.69 -11.48
N LYS A 17 -13.35 1.29 -12.66
CA LYS A 17 -12.38 0.82 -13.67
C LYS A 17 -10.93 1.16 -13.34
N ASN A 18 -10.70 2.31 -12.71
CA ASN A 18 -9.36 2.77 -12.38
C ASN A 18 -9.34 3.33 -10.96
N LEU A 19 -8.76 2.59 -10.03
CA LEU A 19 -8.62 3.00 -8.65
C LEU A 19 -7.29 3.74 -8.50
N ARG A 20 -7.35 5.02 -8.10
CA ARG A 20 -6.14 5.85 -7.90
C ARG A 20 -5.41 5.57 -6.57
N VAL A 21 -5.86 4.56 -5.83
CA VAL A 21 -5.31 4.20 -4.52
C VAL A 21 -4.92 2.73 -4.51
N ASP A 22 -3.83 2.42 -3.80
CA ASP A 22 -3.43 1.04 -3.57
C ASP A 22 -4.29 0.46 -2.46
N TYR A 23 -5.12 -0.52 -2.81
CA TYR A 23 -5.99 -1.19 -1.85
C TYR A 23 -5.41 -2.53 -1.42
N LYS A 24 -5.31 -2.75 -0.11
CA LYS A 24 -4.94 -4.05 0.48
C LYS A 24 -6.07 -4.53 1.39
N SER A 25 -6.46 -5.79 1.23
CA SER A 25 -7.48 -6.41 2.10
C SER A 25 -6.83 -7.20 3.22
N ASN A 26 -7.23 -6.92 4.46
CA ASN A 26 -6.85 -7.69 5.64
C ASN A 26 -8.11 -7.87 6.51
N LYS A 27 -8.38 -9.09 7.01
CA LYS A 27 -9.61 -9.39 7.80
C LYS A 27 -9.88 -8.40 8.94
N LYS A 28 -8.82 -7.92 9.60
CA LYS A 28 -8.93 -6.95 10.71
C LYS A 28 -8.95 -5.48 10.25
N ALA A 29 -8.63 -5.21 8.98
CA ALA A 29 -8.39 -3.89 8.41
C ALA A 29 -7.31 -3.09 9.15
N TRP A 30 -6.29 -3.79 9.64
CA TRP A 30 -5.15 -3.16 10.31
C TRP A 30 -3.89 -3.32 9.45
N MET A 31 -2.92 -2.43 9.70
CA MET A 31 -1.57 -2.57 9.17
C MET A 31 -0.96 -3.88 9.66
N THR A 32 -0.25 -4.59 8.79
CA THR A 32 0.56 -5.76 9.17
C THR A 32 2.02 -5.51 8.79
N GLY A 33 2.93 -6.28 9.39
CA GLY A 33 4.36 -6.27 9.04
C GLY A 33 4.58 -6.52 7.55
N ASP A 34 3.80 -7.41 6.94
CA ASP A 34 3.90 -7.69 5.51
C ASP A 34 3.45 -6.49 4.65
N ILE A 35 2.34 -5.84 5.02
CA ILE A 35 1.83 -4.68 4.28
C ILE A 35 2.82 -3.50 4.33
N ILE A 36 3.42 -3.26 5.50
CA ILE A 36 4.42 -2.19 5.62
C ILE A 36 5.71 -2.54 4.87
N SER A 37 6.14 -3.81 4.92
CA SER A 37 7.32 -4.28 4.19
C SER A 37 7.15 -4.14 2.68
N ASP A 38 5.99 -4.52 2.13
CA ASP A 38 5.67 -4.34 0.72
C ASP A 38 5.66 -2.86 0.33
N SER A 39 5.05 -2.02 1.16
CA SER A 39 4.96 -0.58 0.90
C SER A 39 6.34 0.09 0.94
N LEU A 40 7.20 -0.33 1.87
CA LEU A 40 8.58 0.15 1.97
C LEU A 40 9.41 -0.25 0.75
N LYS A 41 9.27 -1.48 0.24
CA LYS A 41 9.98 -1.91 -0.97
C LYS A 41 9.58 -1.08 -2.19
N GLU A 42 8.29 -0.76 -2.33
CA GLU A 42 7.84 0.06 -3.45
C GLU A 42 8.33 1.51 -3.34
N TRP A 43 8.34 2.05 -2.13
CA TRP A 43 8.89 3.38 -1.86
C TRP A 43 10.41 3.43 -2.10
N ASP A 44 11.15 2.41 -1.68
CA ASP A 44 12.59 2.30 -1.91
C ASP A 44 12.92 2.33 -3.42
N LYS A 45 12.18 1.59 -4.25
CA LYS A 45 12.32 1.66 -5.72
C LYS A 45 12.10 3.09 -6.25
N GLN A 46 11.14 3.82 -5.70
CA GLN A 46 10.88 5.21 -6.09
C GLN A 46 12.06 6.12 -5.70
N LEU A 47 12.60 5.95 -4.49
CA LEU A 47 13.77 6.70 -4.03
C LEU A 47 15.01 6.43 -4.89
N VAL A 48 15.26 5.17 -5.23
CA VAL A 48 16.36 4.78 -6.14
C VAL A 48 16.18 5.44 -7.49
N LYS A 49 14.96 5.46 -8.05
CA LYS A 49 14.65 6.14 -9.32
C LYS A 49 14.89 7.65 -9.24
N GLU A 50 14.58 8.26 -8.11
CA GLU A 50 14.81 9.69 -7.83
C GLU A 50 16.26 9.99 -7.41
N LYS A 51 17.12 8.98 -7.32
CA LYS A 51 18.51 9.09 -6.81
C LYS A 51 18.60 9.72 -5.42
N ARG A 52 17.61 9.43 -4.57
CA ARG A 52 17.55 9.93 -3.19
C ARG A 52 18.04 8.84 -2.25
N HIS A 53 19.06 9.16 -1.45
CA HIS A 53 19.56 8.29 -0.39
C HIS A 53 18.98 8.76 0.94
N ILE A 54 18.13 7.93 1.55
CA ILE A 54 17.46 8.24 2.81
C ILE A 54 17.66 7.04 3.74
N LEU A 55 18.03 7.32 5.00
CA LEU A 55 18.12 6.31 6.05
C LEU A 55 16.80 6.30 6.84
N LEU A 56 16.17 5.14 6.94
CA LEU A 56 15.03 4.94 7.83
C LEU A 56 15.54 4.42 9.17
N THR A 57 15.29 5.16 10.26
CA THR A 57 15.59 4.75 11.63
C THR A 57 14.32 4.26 12.32
N VAL A 58 14.42 3.18 13.11
CA VAL A 58 13.33 2.62 13.92
C VAL A 58 13.20 3.31 15.27
#